data_AF-A0A956E142-F1
#
_entry.id   AF-A0A956E142-F1
#
_cell.length_a   1.000
_cell.length_b   1.000
_cell.length_c   1.000
_cell.angle_alpha   90.00
_cell.angle_beta   90.00
_cell.angle_gamma   90.00
#
_symmetry.space_group_name_H-M   'P 1'
#
loop_
_entity.id
_entity.type
_entity.pdbx_description
1 polymer ?
#
loop_
_entity_poly.entity_id
_entity_poly.type
_entity_poly.pdbx_seq_one_letter_code
_entity_poly.pdbx_strand_id
1 'polypeptide(L)'
;GMSMLYSRVSGIFSYPYKDASANLDVRVFLFTLGGSVGIRDVHRDHTLVPGQDFNGDDVFDDKDVNTRDVRNDRESDQIYGSQTFPYWEGRLRMVIPLESFFWIHTGTIRGEERNDDSFDWFHAFPHDAGTLYRYDSTFFFRHRDFGAVGPTIRYIDTPRGDGRDDRFQYGLVYGTRPGLIKGKDLFLLQTLFQLGDDEFGLHAYRVPMYLLAVYRAALPL
;
A
#
# COMPACT_ATOMS: atom_id res chain seq x y z
N GLY A 1 -25.51 15.52 16.20
CA GLY A 1 -25.03 14.77 15.03
C GLY A 1 -24.90 13.32 15.42
N MET A 2 -25.46 12.40 14.64
CA MET A 2 -25.38 10.96 14.94
C MET A 2 -23.95 10.45 14.71
N SER A 3 -23.35 9.84 15.73
CA SER A 3 -22.25 8.91 15.55
C SER A 3 -22.79 7.67 14.82
N MET A 4 -22.03 7.16 13.86
CA MET A 4 -22.46 6.07 13.00
C MET A 4 -21.41 4.97 13.09
N LEU A 5 -21.81 3.86 13.69
CA LEU A 5 -21.00 2.64 13.76
C LEU A 5 -21.31 1.78 12.54
N TYR A 6 -20.28 1.35 11.82
CA TYR A 6 -20.41 0.44 10.70
C TYR A 6 -19.40 -0.69 10.82
N SER A 7 -19.87 -1.93 10.79
CA SER A 7 -19.03 -3.10 10.58
C SER A 7 -19.03 -3.46 9.10
N ARG A 8 -17.86 -3.83 8.57
CA ARG A 8 -17.74 -4.27 7.18
C ARG A 8 -16.75 -5.42 7.08
N VAL A 9 -17.18 -6.52 6.46
CA VAL A 9 -16.24 -7.54 5.97
C VAL A 9 -15.89 -7.18 4.53
N SER A 10 -14.60 -7.22 4.19
CA SER A 10 -14.13 -6.95 2.82
C SER A 10 -12.96 -7.87 2.48
N GLY A 11 -13.04 -8.53 1.34
CA GLY A 11 -11.87 -9.14 0.70
C GLY A 11 -11.32 -8.20 -0.36
N ILE A 12 -9.99 -8.10 -0.46
CA ILE A 12 -9.32 -7.41 -1.55
C ILE A 12 -8.54 -8.46 -2.33
N PHE A 13 -8.91 -8.65 -3.58
CA PHE A 13 -8.09 -9.40 -4.53
C PHE A 13 -7.34 -8.40 -5.40
N SER A 14 -6.03 -8.41 -5.29
CA SER A 14 -5.11 -7.64 -6.13
C SER A 14 -4.13 -8.61 -6.77
N TYR A 15 -3.54 -8.22 -7.89
CA TYR A 15 -2.37 -8.90 -8.42
C TYR A 15 -1.16 -8.00 -8.16
N PRO A 16 -0.06 -8.51 -7.57
CA PRO A 16 0.21 -9.93 -7.30
C PRO A 16 -0.26 -10.48 -5.94
N TYR A 17 -0.70 -9.68 -4.95
CA TYR A 17 -1.01 -10.19 -3.59
C TYR A 17 -2.52 -10.36 -3.30
N LYS A 18 -2.88 -11.33 -2.46
CA LYS A 18 -4.26 -11.54 -1.99
C LYS A 18 -4.39 -11.12 -0.52
N ASP A 19 -5.47 -10.44 -0.16
CA ASP A 19 -5.73 -10.02 1.21
C ASP A 19 -7.17 -10.37 1.61
N ALA A 20 -7.29 -11.09 2.72
CA ALA A 20 -8.56 -11.35 3.40
C ALA A 20 -8.55 -10.70 4.78
N SER A 21 -9.48 -9.78 5.03
CA SER A 21 -9.52 -9.04 6.30
C SER A 21 -10.92 -8.75 6.83
N ALA A 22 -11.02 -8.73 8.16
CA ALA A 22 -12.17 -8.23 8.89
C ALA A 22 -11.88 -6.78 9.32
N ASN A 23 -12.81 -5.87 9.04
CA ASN A 23 -12.62 -4.43 9.26
C ASN A 23 -13.72 -3.88 10.19
N LEU A 24 -13.32 -3.04 11.13
CA LEU A 24 -14.23 -2.30 12.00
C LEU A 24 -13.86 -0.83 11.97
N ASP A 25 -14.79 0.02 11.54
CA ASP A 25 -14.57 1.47 11.46
C ASP A 25 -15.68 2.23 12.18
N VAL A 26 -15.29 3.19 13.03
CA VAL A 26 -16.17 4.11 13.75
C VAL A 26 -15.95 5.51 13.20
N ARG A 27 -17.01 6.16 12.71
CA ARG A 27 -16.93 7.56 12.30
C ARG A 27 -17.57 8.47 13.33
N VAL A 28 -16.78 9.45 13.77
CA VAL A 28 -17.21 10.55 14.64
C VAL A 28 -16.84 11.87 13.97
N PHE A 29 -17.85 12.57 13.46
CA PHE A 29 -17.67 13.85 12.77
C PHE A 29 -16.70 13.75 11.57
N LEU A 30 -15.56 14.44 11.62
CA LEU A 30 -14.53 14.44 10.58
C LEU A 30 -13.52 13.29 10.72
N PHE A 31 -13.57 12.55 11.83
CA PHE A 31 -12.63 11.48 12.15
C PHE A 31 -13.26 10.11 11.89
N THR A 32 -12.46 9.18 11.39
CA THR A 32 -12.79 7.76 11.31
C THR A 32 -11.66 7.01 12.01
N LEU A 33 -12.00 6.30 13.08
CA LEU A 33 -11.10 5.38 13.76
C LEU A 33 -11.40 3.98 13.23
N GLY A 34 -10.38 3.27 12.78
CA GLY A 34 -10.53 1.99 12.13
C GLY A 34 -9.54 0.96 12.63
N GLY A 35 -9.90 -0.30 12.52
CA GLY A 35 -9.00 -1.40 12.75
C GLY A 35 -9.31 -2.56 11.82
N SER A 36 -8.29 -3.37 11.55
CA SER A 36 -8.46 -4.63 10.84
C SER A 36 -7.49 -5.69 11.32
N VAL A 37 -7.93 -6.93 11.22
CA VAL A 37 -7.09 -8.12 11.31
C VAL A 37 -7.31 -8.95 10.06
N GLY A 38 -6.27 -9.59 9.58
CA GLY A 38 -6.35 -10.33 8.33
C GLY A 38 -5.18 -11.23 8.09
N ILE A 39 -5.22 -11.83 6.91
CA ILE A 39 -4.17 -12.68 6.37
C ILE A 39 -3.86 -12.15 4.97
N ARG A 40 -2.57 -11.92 4.71
CA ARG A 40 -2.07 -11.45 3.41
C ARG A 40 -1.17 -12.52 2.80
N ASP A 41 -1.49 -12.94 1.58
CA ASP A 41 -0.66 -13.80 0.75
C ASP A 41 0.10 -12.93 -0.24
N VAL A 42 1.42 -12.82 -0.04
CA VAL A 42 2.34 -12.07 -0.89
C VAL A 42 2.88 -13.03 -1.95
N HIS A 43 2.39 -12.91 -3.18
CA HIS A 43 2.93 -13.64 -4.31
C HIS A 43 4.22 -12.99 -4.80
N ARG A 44 5.20 -13.81 -5.17
CA ARG A 44 6.53 -13.36 -5.61
C ARG A 44 7.21 -12.52 -4.54
N ASP A 45 7.34 -13.12 -3.37
CA ASP A 45 8.14 -12.56 -2.30
C ASP A 45 9.63 -12.73 -2.64
N HIS A 46 10.33 -11.61 -2.70
CA HIS A 46 11.78 -11.56 -2.90
C HIS A 46 12.42 -11.33 -1.54
N THR A 47 12.55 -12.40 -0.75
CA THR A 47 13.32 -12.39 0.49
C THR A 47 14.81 -12.41 0.14
N LEU A 48 15.55 -11.38 0.53
CA LEU A 48 17.00 -11.33 0.38
C LEU A 48 17.64 -11.44 1.77
N VAL A 49 17.93 -12.67 2.19
CA VAL A 49 18.73 -12.88 3.41
C VAL A 49 20.20 -12.93 2.99
N PRO A 50 21.06 -12.02 3.48
CA PRO A 50 22.50 -12.08 3.21
C PRO A 50 23.07 -13.48 3.52
N GLY A 51 23.89 -14.02 2.61
CA GLY A 51 24.49 -15.33 2.77
C GLY A 51 23.62 -16.54 2.40
N GLN A 52 22.36 -16.38 1.96
CA GLN A 52 21.55 -17.49 1.46
C GLN A 52 21.73 -17.73 -0.03
N ASP A 53 22.37 -18.84 -0.40
CA ASP A 53 22.43 -19.30 -1.78
C ASP A 53 21.05 -19.82 -2.24
N PHE A 54 20.39 -19.08 -3.12
CA PHE A 54 19.10 -19.47 -3.69
C PHE A 54 19.22 -20.14 -5.06
N ASN A 55 20.39 -20.10 -5.71
CA ASN A 55 20.58 -20.57 -7.09
C ASN A 55 21.72 -21.57 -7.29
N GLY A 56 22.44 -21.96 -6.24
CA GLY A 56 23.53 -22.93 -6.27
C GLY A 56 24.89 -22.34 -6.66
N ASP A 57 24.96 -21.07 -7.06
CA ASP A 57 26.13 -20.53 -7.77
C ASP A 57 26.74 -19.25 -7.15
N ASP A 58 26.08 -18.54 -6.24
CA ASP A 58 26.67 -17.34 -5.58
C ASP A 58 26.10 -17.12 -4.16
N VAL A 59 26.99 -16.89 -3.20
CA VAL A 59 26.65 -16.40 -1.86
C VAL A 59 26.42 -14.90 -1.97
N PHE A 60 25.20 -14.43 -1.70
CA PHE A 60 24.91 -13.00 -1.74
C PHE A 60 25.70 -12.26 -0.63
N ASP A 61 26.47 -11.26 -1.02
CA ASP A 61 27.22 -10.36 -0.13
C ASP A 61 26.21 -9.45 0.62
N ASP A 62 26.61 -8.85 1.73
CA ASP A 62 25.81 -7.84 2.46
C ASP A 62 25.48 -6.60 1.58
N LYS A 63 26.04 -6.55 0.36
CA LYS A 63 25.85 -5.53 -0.67
C LYS A 63 24.86 -5.92 -1.76
N ASP A 64 24.23 -7.09 -1.69
CA ASP A 64 23.14 -7.45 -2.60
C ASP A 64 21.85 -6.76 -2.16
N VAL A 65 21.88 -5.44 -2.36
CA VAL A 65 20.83 -4.50 -2.06
C VAL A 65 19.56 -4.92 -2.79
N ASN A 66 18.42 -4.89 -2.10
CA ASN A 66 17.09 -5.16 -2.63
C ASN A 66 16.64 -4.04 -3.59
N THR A 67 17.41 -3.84 -4.65
CA THR A 67 17.15 -2.87 -5.71
C THR A 67 16.12 -3.42 -6.69
N ARG A 68 15.51 -2.53 -7.46
CA ARG A 68 14.61 -2.90 -8.56
C ARG A 68 15.28 -3.80 -9.59
N ASP A 69 16.53 -3.55 -9.93
CA ASP A 69 17.24 -4.29 -10.97
C ASP A 69 17.52 -5.73 -10.51
N VAL A 70 18.00 -5.91 -9.27
CA VAL A 70 18.17 -7.24 -8.66
C VAL A 70 16.84 -8.00 -8.60
N ARG A 71 15.73 -7.33 -8.24
CA ARG A 71 14.41 -7.98 -8.26
C ARG A 71 13.95 -8.35 -9.67
N ASN A 72 14.23 -7.52 -10.66
CA ASN A 72 13.92 -7.82 -12.07
C ASN A 72 14.67 -9.05 -12.56
N ASP A 73 15.96 -9.16 -12.22
CA ASP A 73 16.78 -10.31 -12.61
C ASP A 73 16.24 -11.59 -11.96
N ARG A 74 15.95 -11.56 -10.65
CA ARG A 74 15.35 -12.70 -9.94
C ARG A 74 13.98 -13.10 -10.48
N GLU A 75 13.16 -12.12 -10.83
CA GLU A 75 11.87 -12.37 -11.47
C GLU A 75 12.05 -13.07 -12.83
N SER A 76 13.06 -12.67 -13.60
CA SER A 76 13.40 -13.28 -14.90
C SER A 76 13.90 -14.72 -14.75
N ASP A 77 14.64 -14.99 -13.68
CA ASP A 77 15.17 -16.32 -13.33
C ASP A 77 14.18 -17.18 -12.53
N GLN A 78 12.96 -16.67 -12.28
CA GLN A 78 11.90 -17.35 -11.52
C GLN A 78 12.26 -17.67 -10.06
N ILE A 79 13.14 -16.86 -9.45
CA ILE A 79 13.65 -17.04 -8.09
C ILE A 79 12.80 -16.23 -7.10
N TYR A 80 11.60 -16.73 -6.81
CA TYR A 80 10.66 -16.08 -5.90
C TYR A 80 9.84 -17.07 -5.08
N GLY A 81 9.46 -16.64 -3.87
CA GLY A 81 8.55 -17.38 -2.99
C GLY A 81 7.11 -16.88 -3.09
N SER A 82 6.18 -17.58 -2.45
CA SER A 82 4.89 -16.98 -2.05
C SER A 82 4.66 -17.33 -0.60
N GLN A 83 4.33 -16.32 0.20
CA GLN A 83 4.21 -16.50 1.64
C GLN A 83 3.00 -15.76 2.18
N THR A 84 2.41 -16.36 3.21
CA THR A 84 1.19 -15.89 3.82
C THR A 84 1.49 -15.45 5.25
N PHE A 85 1.14 -14.20 5.56
CA PHE A 85 1.43 -13.57 6.84
C PHE A 85 0.13 -13.08 7.50
N PRO A 86 -0.09 -13.35 8.78
CA PRO A 86 -1.13 -12.67 9.54
C PRO A 86 -0.72 -11.20 9.75
N TYR A 87 -1.72 -10.33 9.86
CA TYR A 87 -1.47 -8.94 10.19
C TYR A 87 -2.59 -8.34 11.04
N TRP A 88 -2.25 -7.25 11.72
CA TRP A 88 -3.19 -6.35 12.35
C TRP A 88 -2.89 -4.91 11.92
N GLU A 89 -3.90 -4.07 11.90
CA GLU A 89 -3.79 -2.69 11.46
C GLU A 89 -4.74 -1.80 12.26
N GLY A 90 -4.25 -0.65 12.73
CA GLY A 90 -5.02 0.44 13.30
C GLY A 90 -4.93 1.66 12.40
N ARG A 91 -6.04 2.36 12.21
CA ARG A 91 -6.16 3.51 11.31
C ARG A 91 -6.85 4.69 11.99
N LEU A 92 -6.32 5.88 11.77
CA LEU A 92 -6.98 7.14 12.07
C LEU A 92 -7.06 7.96 10.79
N ARG A 93 -8.27 8.25 10.35
CA ARG A 93 -8.52 9.11 9.19
C ARG A 93 -9.20 10.39 9.61
N MET A 94 -8.72 11.53 9.10
CA MET A 94 -9.39 12.83 9.21
C MET A 94 -9.75 13.32 7.80
N VAL A 95 -10.97 13.83 7.64
CA VAL A 95 -11.43 14.45 6.39
C VAL A 95 -11.89 15.86 6.71
N ILE A 96 -11.22 16.88 6.15
CA ILE A 96 -11.61 18.28 6.28
C ILE A 96 -12.33 18.68 4.98
N PRO A 97 -13.68 18.72 4.98
CA PRO A 97 -14.42 19.19 3.82
C PRO A 97 -14.37 20.72 3.75
N LEU A 98 -14.06 21.23 2.57
CA LEU A 98 -14.17 22.63 2.20
C LEU A 98 -15.06 22.70 0.93
N GLU A 99 -15.47 23.88 0.51
CA GLU A 99 -16.51 24.01 -0.53
C GLU A 99 -16.13 23.33 -1.86
N SER A 100 -14.91 23.62 -2.34
CA SER A 100 -14.39 23.12 -3.62
C SER A 100 -13.24 22.12 -3.46
N PHE A 101 -12.80 21.88 -2.23
CA PHE A 101 -11.65 21.04 -1.92
C PHE A 101 -11.91 20.19 -0.69
N PHE A 102 -11.18 19.10 -0.53
CA PHE A 102 -11.18 18.36 0.72
C PHE A 102 -9.80 17.81 1.01
N TRP A 103 -9.40 17.89 2.27
CA TRP A 103 -8.11 17.41 2.72
C TRP A 103 -8.30 16.13 3.52
N ILE A 104 -7.65 15.05 3.09
CA ILE A 104 -7.67 13.76 3.77
C ILE A 104 -6.32 13.48 4.38
N HIS A 105 -6.32 13.13 5.66
CA HIS A 105 -5.17 12.59 6.36
C HIS A 105 -5.50 11.18 6.83
N THR A 106 -4.56 10.25 6.67
CA THR A 106 -4.71 8.88 7.14
C THR A 106 -3.42 8.44 7.82
N GLY A 107 -3.44 8.31 9.14
CA GLY A 107 -2.41 7.61 9.89
C GLY A 107 -2.77 6.13 10.01
N THR A 108 -1.79 5.26 9.82
CA THR A 108 -1.93 3.80 9.90
C THR A 108 -0.76 3.25 10.71
N ILE A 109 -1.04 2.35 11.65
CA ILE A 109 -0.04 1.50 12.30
C ILE A 109 -0.40 0.07 11.92
N ARG A 110 0.55 -0.71 11.43
CA ARG A 110 0.33 -2.09 11.03
C ARG A 110 1.44 -2.97 11.57
N GLY A 111 1.07 -4.11 12.12
CA GLY A 111 2.02 -5.15 12.53
C GLY A 111 1.83 -6.40 11.66
N GLU A 112 2.94 -6.96 11.21
CA GLU A 112 2.97 -8.19 10.43
C GLU A 112 4.21 -9.05 10.72
N GLU A 113 4.04 -10.37 10.62
CA GLU A 113 5.08 -11.37 10.87
C GLU A 113 5.69 -11.86 9.54
N ARG A 114 6.13 -10.93 8.69
CA ARG A 114 6.78 -11.23 7.41
C ARG A 114 8.23 -11.70 7.58
N ASN A 115 8.89 -12.12 6.50
CA ASN A 115 10.35 -12.32 6.54
C ASN A 115 11.09 -10.98 6.51
N ASP A 116 12.29 -10.99 7.05
CA ASP A 116 13.19 -9.85 6.98
C ASP A 116 13.72 -9.62 5.56
N ASP A 117 14.01 -8.36 5.24
CA ASP A 117 14.39 -7.80 3.93
C ASP A 117 13.63 -8.41 2.75
N SER A 118 12.31 -8.44 2.88
CA SER A 118 11.44 -9.00 1.87
C SER A 118 10.62 -7.90 1.18
N PHE A 119 10.51 -7.99 -0.14
CA PHE A 119 9.83 -6.96 -0.94
C PHE A 119 8.32 -6.96 -0.68
N ASP A 120 7.75 -5.81 -0.30
CA ASP A 120 6.31 -5.65 -0.21
C ASP A 120 5.74 -5.09 -1.50
N TRP A 121 4.86 -5.84 -2.17
CA TRP A 121 4.11 -5.31 -3.33
C TRP A 121 3.12 -4.21 -2.97
N PHE A 122 2.61 -4.19 -1.73
CA PHE A 122 1.65 -3.20 -1.26
C PHE A 122 2.30 -1.86 -0.96
N HIS A 123 3.52 -1.89 -0.40
CA HIS A 123 4.29 -0.69 -0.10
C HIS A 123 5.31 -0.33 -1.18
N ALA A 124 5.62 -1.28 -2.07
CA ALA A 124 6.57 -1.22 -3.16
C ALA A 124 8.03 -0.96 -2.74
N PHE A 125 8.47 -1.48 -1.60
CA PHE A 125 9.87 -1.47 -1.16
C PHE A 125 10.12 -2.62 -0.16
N PRO A 126 11.39 -3.00 0.07
CA PRO A 126 11.78 -4.02 1.05
C PRO A 126 11.65 -3.53 2.50
N HIS A 127 11.17 -4.39 3.40
CA HIS A 127 11.23 -4.13 4.83
C HIS A 127 11.12 -5.42 5.65
N ASP A 128 11.34 -5.30 6.96
CA ASP A 128 11.40 -6.43 7.88
C ASP A 128 10.05 -6.70 8.57
N ALA A 129 10.02 -7.80 9.33
CA ALA A 129 8.93 -8.09 10.25
C ALA A 129 8.77 -6.98 11.31
N GLY A 130 7.54 -6.81 11.79
CA GLY A 130 7.26 -5.94 12.93
C GLY A 130 6.25 -4.84 12.63
N THR A 131 6.38 -3.71 13.33
CA THR A 131 5.40 -2.62 13.29
C THR A 131 5.87 -1.50 12.38
N LEU A 132 5.08 -1.26 11.33
CA LEU A 132 5.22 -0.14 10.41
C LEU A 132 4.21 0.96 10.73
N TYR A 133 4.64 2.19 10.53
CA TYR A 133 3.80 3.37 10.56
C TYR A 133 3.70 3.97 9.17
N ARG A 134 2.50 4.37 8.76
CA ARG A 134 2.25 5.06 7.50
C ARG A 134 1.36 6.26 7.73
N TYR A 135 1.72 7.38 7.12
CA TYR A 135 0.92 8.59 7.09
C TYR A 135 0.72 9.05 5.65
N ASP A 136 -0.54 9.14 5.22
CA ASP A 136 -0.94 9.68 3.92
C ASP A 136 -1.65 11.04 4.11
N SER A 137 -1.28 12.03 3.31
CA SER A 137 -1.94 13.34 3.25
C SER A 137 -2.26 13.68 1.81
N THR A 138 -3.54 13.89 1.49
CA THR A 138 -3.99 14.17 0.11
C THR A 138 -4.94 15.35 0.07
N PHE A 139 -4.61 16.35 -0.74
CA PHE A 139 -5.40 17.56 -0.92
C PHE A 139 -6.15 17.52 -2.25
N PHE A 140 -7.46 17.28 -2.22
CA PHE A 140 -8.26 17.11 -3.44
C PHE A 140 -8.95 18.39 -3.88
N PHE A 141 -8.89 18.66 -5.17
CA PHE A 141 -9.75 19.60 -5.90
C PHE A 141 -10.90 18.83 -6.54
N ARG A 142 -12.14 19.27 -6.30
CA ARG A 142 -13.35 18.58 -6.79
C ARG A 142 -13.96 19.33 -7.97
N HIS A 143 -14.20 18.62 -9.06
CA HIS A 143 -14.99 19.07 -10.20
C HIS A 143 -16.21 18.17 -10.40
N ARG A 144 -17.36 18.75 -10.77
CA ARG A 144 -18.62 18.00 -10.92
C ARG A 144 -18.52 16.91 -11.99
N ASP A 145 -17.84 17.20 -13.10
CA ASP A 145 -17.83 16.34 -14.27
C ASP A 145 -16.63 15.39 -14.34
N PHE A 146 -15.52 15.72 -13.66
CA PHE A 146 -14.28 14.94 -13.70
C PHE A 146 -14.01 14.16 -12.41
N GLY A 147 -14.71 14.47 -11.32
CA GLY A 147 -14.46 13.86 -10.02
C GLY A 147 -13.50 14.71 -9.18
N ALA A 148 -12.45 14.11 -8.63
CA ALA A 148 -11.50 14.77 -7.76
C ALA A 148 -10.06 14.40 -8.13
N VAL A 149 -9.16 15.37 -8.10
CA VAL A 149 -7.73 15.17 -8.31
C VAL A 149 -6.94 15.94 -7.26
N GLY A 150 -5.83 15.39 -6.79
CA GLY A 150 -5.04 16.06 -5.76
C GLY A 150 -3.62 15.54 -5.62
N PRO A 151 -2.67 16.39 -5.21
CA PRO A 151 -1.37 15.92 -4.74
C PRO A 151 -1.52 15.08 -3.48
N THR A 152 -0.66 14.08 -3.36
CA THR A 152 -0.54 13.23 -2.18
C THR A 152 0.91 13.14 -1.73
N ILE A 153 1.10 13.10 -0.42
CA ILE A 153 2.38 12.83 0.23
C ILE A 153 2.15 11.64 1.15
N ARG A 154 3.07 10.70 1.12
CA ARG A 154 3.11 9.57 2.03
C ARG A 154 4.44 9.55 2.77
N TYR A 155 4.36 9.46 4.08
CA TYR A 155 5.48 9.13 4.94
C TYR A 155 5.31 7.70 5.45
N ILE A 156 6.38 6.92 5.48
CA ILE A 156 6.38 5.55 5.97
C ILE A 156 7.63 5.35 6.81
N ASP A 157 7.45 4.63 7.91
CA ASP A 157 8.50 4.26 8.84
C ASP A 157 8.39 2.76 9.12
N THR A 158 9.39 1.99 8.70
CA THR A 158 9.37 0.53 8.71
C THR A 158 10.60 -0.04 9.41
N PRO A 159 10.48 -1.19 10.10
CA PRO A 159 11.66 -1.91 10.58
C PRO A 159 12.52 -2.39 9.41
N ARG A 160 13.85 -2.26 9.53
CA ARG A 160 14.81 -2.78 8.56
C ARG A 160 16.19 -2.98 9.20
N GLY A 161 16.75 -4.17 9.06
CA GLY A 161 17.93 -4.62 9.78
C GLY A 161 17.78 -4.41 11.29
N ASP A 162 18.81 -3.84 11.92
CA ASP A 162 18.79 -3.52 13.35
C ASP A 162 18.09 -2.18 13.68
N GLY A 163 17.41 -1.55 12.71
CA GLY A 163 16.92 -0.18 12.81
C GLY A 163 15.54 0.06 12.21
N ARG A 164 15.29 1.33 11.90
CA ARG A 164 14.08 1.80 11.20
C ARG A 164 14.49 2.61 9.99
N ASP A 165 13.67 2.51 8.96
CA ASP A 165 13.86 3.17 7.68
C ASP A 165 12.67 4.09 7.39
N ASP A 166 12.97 5.37 7.18
CA ASP A 166 12.02 6.45 7.00
C ASP A 166 11.98 6.87 5.53
N ARG A 167 10.80 6.81 4.91
CA ARG A 167 10.60 7.11 3.49
C ARG A 167 9.54 8.16 3.25
N PHE A 168 9.82 9.03 2.28
CA PHE A 168 8.87 10.01 1.76
C PHE A 168 8.56 9.73 0.29
N GLN A 169 7.28 9.62 0.00
CA GLN A 169 6.74 9.39 -1.34
C GLN A 169 5.80 10.52 -1.70
N TYR A 170 5.79 10.89 -2.98
CA TYR A 170 5.01 11.99 -3.51
C TYR A 170 4.21 11.52 -4.72
N GLY A 171 3.04 12.07 -4.96
CA GLY A 171 2.34 11.74 -6.20
C GLY A 171 0.99 12.40 -6.34
N LEU A 172 0.11 11.74 -7.09
CA LEU A 172 -1.22 12.24 -7.42
C LEU A 172 -2.27 11.17 -7.13
N VAL A 173 -3.42 11.61 -6.66
CA VAL A 173 -4.61 10.77 -6.56
C VAL A 173 -5.70 11.38 -7.43
N TYR A 174 -6.30 10.54 -8.25
CA TYR A 174 -7.47 10.84 -9.05
C TYR A 174 -8.61 9.91 -8.62
N GLY A 175 -9.79 10.46 -8.40
CA GLY A 175 -10.97 9.71 -8.02
C GLY A 175 -12.17 10.18 -8.83
N THR A 176 -12.91 9.26 -9.43
CA THR A 176 -14.10 9.59 -10.23
C THR A 176 -15.20 8.56 -10.03
N ARG A 177 -16.39 8.86 -10.57
CA ARG A 177 -17.54 7.96 -10.63
C ARG A 177 -17.87 7.72 -12.10
N PRO A 178 -17.27 6.71 -12.74
CA PRO A 178 -17.37 6.56 -14.19
C PRO A 178 -18.78 6.20 -14.66
N GLY A 179 -19.67 5.73 -13.76
CA GLY A 179 -21.07 5.53 -14.07
C GLY A 179 -21.37 4.21 -14.78
N LEU A 180 -20.43 3.27 -14.79
CA LEU A 180 -20.59 1.94 -15.40
C LEU A 180 -21.76 1.19 -14.75
N ILE A 181 -22.07 1.47 -13.48
CA ILE A 181 -23.20 0.90 -12.74
C ILE A 181 -24.02 2.03 -12.09
N LYS A 182 -24.94 2.63 -12.86
CA LYS A 182 -25.94 3.62 -12.38
C LYS A 182 -25.34 4.75 -11.51
N GLY A 183 -24.09 5.16 -11.74
CA GLY A 183 -23.41 6.21 -10.96
C GLY A 183 -23.07 5.85 -9.51
N LYS A 184 -23.13 4.57 -9.14
CA LYS A 184 -22.79 4.07 -7.80
C LYS A 184 -21.39 3.50 -7.70
N ASP A 185 -20.72 3.36 -8.83
CA ASP A 185 -19.35 2.91 -8.94
C ASP A 185 -18.36 4.04 -8.60
N LEU A 186 -17.22 3.65 -8.05
CA LEU A 186 -16.12 4.53 -7.71
C LEU A 186 -14.85 3.97 -8.34
N PHE A 187 -14.10 4.83 -8.99
CA PHE A 187 -12.76 4.54 -9.47
C PHE A 187 -11.77 5.46 -8.76
N LEU A 188 -10.66 4.92 -8.30
CA LEU A 188 -9.54 5.64 -7.74
C LEU A 188 -8.26 5.18 -8.42
N LEU A 189 -7.44 6.14 -8.80
CA LEU A 189 -6.09 5.94 -9.30
C LEU A 189 -5.14 6.74 -8.42
N GLN A 190 -4.13 6.08 -7.86
CA GLN A 190 -3.06 6.72 -7.12
C GLN A 190 -1.73 6.38 -7.79
N THR A 191 -0.93 7.40 -8.01
CA THR A 191 0.48 7.28 -8.36
C THR A 191 1.31 7.78 -7.18
N LEU A 192 2.41 7.10 -6.90
CA LEU A 192 3.42 7.52 -5.94
C LEU A 192 4.81 7.35 -6.54
N PHE A 193 5.71 8.26 -6.18
CA PHE A 193 7.07 8.33 -6.65
C PHE A 193 8.02 8.55 -5.47
N GLN A 194 9.21 7.95 -5.55
CA GLN A 194 10.31 8.18 -4.61
C GLN A 194 11.59 8.46 -5.41
N LEU A 195 11.86 9.73 -5.68
CA LEU A 195 12.94 10.12 -6.60
C LEU A 195 14.31 9.75 -6.01
N GLY A 196 15.16 9.14 -6.83
CA GLY A 196 16.51 8.73 -6.42
C GLY A 196 16.58 7.42 -5.64
N ASP A 197 15.45 6.78 -5.37
CA ASP A 197 15.38 5.48 -4.71
C ASP A 197 15.43 4.36 -5.77
N ASP A 198 16.38 3.45 -5.62
CA ASP A 198 16.59 2.29 -6.48
C ASP A 198 15.82 1.05 -6.00
N GLU A 199 15.29 1.06 -4.79
CA GLU A 199 14.51 -0.02 -4.19
C GLU A 199 13.00 0.20 -4.29
N PHE A 200 12.53 1.44 -4.35
CA PHE A 200 11.10 1.74 -4.42
C PHE A 200 10.50 1.43 -5.79
N GLY A 201 9.23 1.03 -5.82
CA GLY A 201 8.43 0.88 -7.02
C GLY A 201 8.33 -0.57 -7.52
N LEU A 202 7.38 -0.77 -8.41
CA LEU A 202 7.20 -2.05 -9.08
C LEU A 202 8.39 -2.28 -10.01
N HIS A 203 9.14 -3.37 -9.83
CA HIS A 203 10.34 -3.64 -10.63
C HIS A 203 10.03 -3.75 -12.13
N ALA A 204 8.80 -4.18 -12.49
CA ALA A 204 8.29 -4.16 -13.86
C ALA A 204 8.36 -2.76 -14.53
N TYR A 205 8.39 -1.70 -13.73
CA TYR A 205 8.68 -0.35 -14.18
C TYR A 205 10.13 0.00 -13.83
N ARG A 206 10.90 0.46 -14.83
CA ARG A 206 12.28 0.96 -14.63
C ARG A 206 12.35 2.33 -13.94
N VAL A 207 11.31 2.68 -13.19
CA VAL A 207 11.16 3.97 -12.50
C VAL A 207 10.66 3.72 -11.08
N PRO A 208 11.04 4.57 -10.11
CA PRO A 208 10.55 4.50 -8.72
C PRO A 208 9.08 4.92 -8.65
N MET A 209 8.19 4.07 -9.15
CA MET A 209 6.77 4.36 -9.26
C MET A 209 5.93 3.21 -8.70
N TYR A 210 4.95 3.59 -7.90
CA TYR A 210 3.86 2.74 -7.48
C TYR A 210 2.55 3.23 -8.10
N LEU A 211 1.74 2.29 -8.59
CA LEU A 211 0.45 2.55 -9.21
C LEU A 211 -0.62 1.70 -8.53
N LEU A 212 -1.62 2.36 -7.95
CA LEU A 212 -2.78 1.70 -7.36
C LEU A 212 -4.04 2.13 -8.12
N ALA A 213 -4.71 1.16 -8.73
CA ALA A 213 -6.03 1.32 -9.31
C ALA A 213 -7.05 0.54 -8.47
N VAL A 214 -8.05 1.24 -7.94
CA VAL A 214 -9.15 0.65 -7.16
C VAL A 214 -10.46 0.95 -7.86
N TYR A 215 -11.19 -0.10 -8.20
CA TYR A 215 -12.57 0.02 -8.67
C TYR A 215 -13.52 -0.63 -7.66
N ARG A 216 -14.52 0.14 -7.23
CA ARG A 216 -15.60 -0.34 -6.38
C ARG A 216 -16.89 -0.35 -7.18
N ALA A 217 -17.39 -1.54 -7.48
CA ALA A 217 -18.75 -1.75 -7.92
C ALA A 217 -19.71 -1.81 -6.72
N ALA A 218 -20.88 -1.18 -6.85
CA ALA A 218 -22.00 -1.38 -5.93
C ALA A 218 -23.10 -2.12 -6.70
N LEU A 219 -23.11 -3.43 -6.56
CA LEU A 219 -24.12 -4.28 -7.21
C LEU A 219 -25.45 -4.15 -6.46
N PRO A 220 -26.58 -3.99 -7.17
CA PRO A 220 -27.88 -4.16 -6.54
C PRO A 220 -28.01 -5.62 -6.05
N LEU A 221 -28.49 -5.79 -4.82
CA LEU A 221 -28.96 -7.08 -4.31
C LEU A 221 -30.27 -7.47 -5.03
#